data_AF-A0A2K2VQK9-F1
#
_entry.id   AF-A0A2K2VQK9-F1
#
_cell.length_a   1.000
_cell.length_b   1.000
_cell.length_c   1.000
_cell.angle_alpha   90.00
_cell.angle_beta   90.00
_cell.angle_gamma   90.00
#
_symmetry.space_group_name_H-M   'P 1'
#
loop_
_entity.id
_entity.type
_entity.pdbx_description
1 polymer ?
#
loop_
_entity_poly.entity_id
_entity_poly.type
_entity_poly.pdbx_seq_one_letter_code
_entity_poly.pdbx_strand_id
1 'polypeptide(L)'
;MVKRNDWKCLVNALLFVDICSVFVIGLLLALVIPSGRGRSAEKYFMGLHRHDWADLHFYLALILAGFLILHVWLNWTWVAQSTKIYFSNRWKKALYGLSFAWLVVILSGWITMKF
;
A
#
# COMPACT_ATOMS: atom_id res chain seq x y z
N MET A 1 9.92 -28.97 -9.00
CA MET A 1 9.45 -28.60 -7.64
C MET A 1 9.84 -27.15 -7.39
N VAL A 2 8.85 -26.27 -7.20
CA VAL A 2 9.10 -24.85 -6.88
C VAL A 2 9.62 -24.74 -5.44
N LYS A 3 10.76 -24.09 -5.24
CA LYS A 3 11.37 -23.92 -3.91
C LYS A 3 10.71 -22.72 -3.19
N ARG A 4 10.74 -22.73 -1.86
CA ARG A 4 10.22 -21.60 -1.04
C ARG A 4 10.85 -20.25 -1.42
N ASN A 5 12.11 -20.25 -1.85
CA ASN A 5 12.80 -19.03 -2.28
C ASN A 5 12.22 -18.46 -3.59
N ASP A 6 11.77 -19.33 -4.49
CA ASP A 6 11.17 -18.93 -5.76
C ASP A 6 9.84 -18.19 -5.51
N TRP A 7 9.04 -18.67 -4.55
CA TRP A 7 7.81 -17.98 -4.10
C TRP A 7 8.08 -16.60 -3.51
N LYS A 8 9.15 -16.46 -2.70
CA LYS A 8 9.55 -15.14 -2.17
C LYS A 8 9.94 -14.19 -3.28
N CYS A 9 10.73 -14.67 -4.25
CA CYS A 9 11.14 -13.88 -5.40
C CYS A 9 9.92 -13.42 -6.22
N LEU A 10 8.99 -14.33 -6.51
CA LEU A 10 7.77 -14.03 -7.25
C LEU A 10 6.90 -12.99 -6.52
N VAL A 11 6.63 -13.19 -5.23
CA VAL A 11 5.82 -12.24 -4.44
C VAL A 11 6.49 -10.86 -4.39
N ASN A 12 7.82 -10.80 -4.27
CA ASN A 12 8.55 -9.53 -4.27
C ASN A 12 8.46 -8.81 -5.63
N ALA A 13 8.56 -9.55 -6.74
CA ALA A 13 8.42 -8.98 -8.08
C ALA A 13 7.01 -8.45 -8.31
N LEU A 14 5.98 -9.21 -7.90
CA LEU A 14 4.58 -8.78 -7.99
C LEU A 14 4.32 -7.55 -7.12
N LEU A 15 4.82 -7.52 -5.88
CA LEU A 15 4.76 -6.34 -5.02
C LEU A 15 5.37 -5.10 -5.67
N PHE A 16 6.54 -5.25 -6.30
CA PHE A 16 7.22 -4.15 -6.96
C PHE A 16 6.40 -3.58 -8.13
N VAL A 17 5.84 -4.44 -8.96
CA VAL A 17 4.99 -4.01 -10.08
C VAL A 17 3.72 -3.32 -9.56
N ASP A 18 3.09 -3.89 -8.54
CA ASP A 18 1.83 -3.41 -7.99
C ASP A 18 2.00 -2.05 -7.30
N ILE A 19 3.04 -1.89 -6.46
CA ILE A 19 3.31 -0.60 -5.79
C ILE A 19 3.64 0.51 -6.78
N CYS A 20 4.39 0.21 -7.84
CA CYS A 20 4.65 1.16 -8.92
C CYS A 20 3.35 1.56 -9.63
N SER A 21 2.46 0.59 -9.87
CA SER A 21 1.17 0.82 -10.53
C SER A 21 0.26 1.71 -9.68
N VAL A 22 0.09 1.38 -8.40
CA VAL A 22 -0.67 2.21 -7.43
C VAL A 22 -0.09 3.63 -7.36
N PHE A 23 1.23 3.76 -7.25
CA PHE A 23 1.89 5.08 -7.18
C PHE A 23 1.64 5.92 -8.44
N VAL A 24 1.84 5.36 -9.63
CA VAL A 24 1.63 6.08 -10.90
C VAL A 24 0.16 6.47 -11.07
N ILE A 25 -0.78 5.58 -10.79
CA ILE A 25 -2.21 5.90 -10.90
C ILE A 25 -2.61 6.97 -9.88
N GLY A 26 -2.06 6.91 -8.66
CA GLY A 26 -2.26 7.94 -7.63
C GLY A 26 -1.77 9.32 -8.11
N LEU A 27 -0.59 9.38 -8.73
CA LEU A 27 -0.08 10.61 -9.35
C LEU A 27 -0.94 11.09 -10.51
N LEU A 28 -1.43 10.19 -11.37
CA LEU A 28 -2.35 10.54 -12.46
C LEU A 28 -3.63 11.15 -11.91
N LEU A 29 -4.25 10.54 -10.89
CA LEU A 29 -5.46 11.03 -10.24
C LEU A 29 -5.24 12.38 -9.52
N ALA A 30 -4.04 12.63 -9.01
CA ALA A 30 -3.71 13.85 -8.27
C ALA A 30 -3.33 15.02 -9.18
N LEU A 31 -2.57 14.77 -10.25
CA LEU A 31 -1.90 15.81 -11.04
C LEU A 31 -2.44 15.96 -12.47
N VAL A 32 -2.94 14.88 -13.06
CA VAL A 32 -3.30 14.85 -14.49
C VAL A 32 -4.80 14.86 -14.70
N ILE A 33 -5.53 14.01 -13.98
CA ILE A 33 -6.97 13.89 -14.12
C ILE A 33 -7.62 14.99 -13.29
N PRO A 34 -8.44 15.89 -13.87
CA PRO A 34 -9.08 16.97 -13.14
C PRO A 34 -10.00 16.47 -12.04
N SER A 35 -10.07 17.20 -10.92
CA SER A 35 -11.01 16.96 -9.82
C SER A 35 -11.93 18.17 -9.62
N GLY A 36 -13.18 17.95 -9.18
CA GLY A 36 -14.11 19.04 -8.82
C GLY A 36 -15.41 19.11 -9.65
N ARG A 37 -16.13 20.23 -9.54
CA ARG A 37 -17.44 20.51 -10.17
C ARG A 37 -17.36 20.96 -11.65
N GLY A 38 -16.24 20.67 -12.34
CA GLY A 38 -16.07 20.95 -13.77
C GLY A 38 -16.99 20.09 -14.66
N ARG A 39 -17.15 20.50 -15.92
CA ARG A 39 -17.97 19.80 -16.94
C ARG A 39 -17.54 18.32 -17.06
N SER A 40 -18.51 17.41 -17.25
CA SER A 40 -18.27 15.97 -17.25
C SER A 40 -17.20 15.48 -18.24
N ALA A 41 -17.00 16.16 -19.38
CA ALA A 41 -15.98 15.79 -20.36
C ALA A 41 -14.52 15.99 -19.85
N GLU A 42 -14.29 16.91 -18.92
CA GLU A 42 -12.97 17.18 -18.35
C GLU A 42 -12.52 16.11 -17.35
N LYS A 43 -13.39 15.16 -17.00
CA LYS A 43 -13.09 14.08 -16.03
C LYS A 43 -12.64 12.78 -16.69
N TYR A 44 -12.45 12.78 -18.02
CA TYR A 44 -12.01 11.61 -18.75
C TYR A 44 -10.52 11.67 -19.03
N PHE A 45 -9.85 10.52 -18.89
CA PHE A 45 -8.47 10.33 -19.28
C PHE A 45 -8.31 8.96 -19.95
N MET A 46 -7.74 8.94 -21.15
CA MET A 46 -7.64 7.76 -22.02
C MET A 46 -8.99 7.02 -22.21
N GLY A 47 -10.09 7.77 -22.32
CA GLY A 47 -11.43 7.20 -22.53
C GLY A 47 -12.12 6.64 -21.28
N LEU A 48 -11.45 6.63 -20.13
CA LEU A 48 -12.02 6.23 -18.85
C LEU A 48 -12.34 7.44 -17.98
N HIS A 49 -13.42 7.36 -17.21
CA HIS A 49 -13.78 8.42 -16.27
C HIS A 49 -12.83 8.37 -15.06
N ARG A 50 -12.63 9.51 -14.39
CA ARG A 50 -11.83 9.61 -13.15
C ARG A 50 -12.21 8.55 -12.12
N HIS A 51 -13.51 8.24 -12.03
CA HIS A 51 -14.02 7.25 -11.09
C HIS A 51 -13.49 5.85 -11.39
N ASP A 52 -13.46 5.45 -12.67
CA ASP A 52 -12.94 4.15 -13.08
C ASP A 52 -11.45 4.01 -12.75
N TRP A 53 -10.67 5.07 -12.95
CA TRP A 53 -9.26 5.12 -12.53
C TRP A 53 -9.10 5.03 -11.01
N ALA A 54 -9.99 5.67 -10.25
CA ALA A 54 -10.00 5.60 -8.79
C ALA A 54 -10.37 4.20 -8.29
N ASP A 55 -11.32 3.52 -8.94
CA ASP A 55 -11.69 2.14 -8.64
C ASP A 55 -10.53 1.19 -8.95
N LEU A 56 -9.88 1.34 -10.10
CA LEU A 56 -8.68 0.58 -10.44
C LEU A 56 -7.56 0.78 -9.39
N HIS A 57 -7.30 2.02 -8.99
CA HIS A 57 -6.34 2.33 -7.92
C HIS A 57 -6.73 1.65 -6.61
N PHE A 58 -8.02 1.65 -6.26
CA PHE A 58 -8.52 1.01 -5.05
C PHE A 58 -8.33 -0.51 -5.06
N TYR A 59 -8.69 -1.20 -6.16
CA TYR A 59 -8.50 -2.64 -6.27
C TYR A 59 -7.03 -3.04 -6.25
N LEU A 60 -6.14 -2.27 -6.90
CA LEU A 60 -4.70 -2.48 -6.82
C LEU A 60 -4.19 -2.28 -5.38
N ALA A 61 -4.69 -1.27 -4.65
CA ALA A 61 -4.33 -1.10 -3.24
C ALA A 61 -4.76 -2.29 -2.35
N LEU A 62 -5.91 -2.92 -2.64
CA LEU A 62 -6.34 -4.15 -1.94
C LEU A 62 -5.42 -5.33 -2.27
N ILE A 63 -5.04 -5.50 -3.54
CA ILE A 63 -4.09 -6.53 -3.98
C ILE A 63 -2.72 -6.31 -3.32
N LEU A 64 -2.24 -5.07 -3.29
CA LEU A 64 -0.98 -4.67 -2.65
C LEU A 64 -0.99 -5.03 -1.16
N ALA A 65 -2.09 -4.74 -0.46
CA ALA A 65 -2.26 -5.13 0.94
C ALA A 65 -2.20 -6.66 1.12
N GLY A 66 -2.87 -7.42 0.25
CA GLY A 66 -2.82 -8.89 0.25
C GLY A 66 -1.41 -9.43 0.03
N PHE A 67 -0.68 -8.91 -0.96
CA PHE A 67 0.69 -9.31 -1.21
C PHE A 67 1.66 -8.89 -0.10
N LEU A 68 1.44 -7.74 0.54
CA LEU A 68 2.23 -7.31 1.70
C LEU A 68 2.08 -8.30 2.87
N ILE A 69 0.84 -8.72 3.17
CA ILE A 69 0.57 -9.74 4.19
C ILE A 69 1.29 -11.04 3.83
N LEU A 70 1.18 -11.49 2.58
CA LEU A 70 1.85 -12.72 2.11
C LEU A 70 3.38 -12.60 2.20
N HIS A 71 3.95 -11.47 1.79
CA HIS A 71 5.37 -11.19 1.85
C HIS A 71 5.89 -11.24 3.30
N VAL A 72 5.20 -10.57 4.23
CA VAL A 72 5.55 -10.58 5.66
C VAL A 72 5.44 -11.99 6.22
N TRP A 73 4.39 -12.74 5.87
CA TRP A 73 4.20 -14.10 6.34
C TRP A 73 5.31 -15.04 5.84
N LEU A 74 5.65 -15.00 4.55
CA LEU A 74 6.75 -15.79 3.98
C LEU A 74 8.12 -15.44 4.59
N ASN A 75 8.26 -14.22 5.11
CA ASN A 75 9.49 -13.71 5.72
C ASN A 75 9.41 -13.58 7.26
N TRP A 76 8.42 -14.20 7.90
CA TRP A 76 8.15 -14.01 9.33
C TRP A 76 9.33 -14.35 10.24
N THR A 77 10.10 -15.39 9.92
CA THR A 77 11.29 -15.77 10.69
C THR A 77 12.34 -14.66 10.69
N TRP A 78 12.54 -14.02 9.54
CA TRP A 78 13.46 -12.89 9.40
C TRP A 78 12.93 -11.66 10.14
N VAL A 79 11.62 -11.38 10.06
CA VAL A 79 10.99 -10.26 10.79
C VAL A 79 11.16 -10.44 12.30
N ALA A 80 10.86 -11.62 12.83
CA ALA A 80 10.96 -11.90 14.27
C ALA A 80 12.41 -11.83 14.77
N GLN A 81 13.36 -12.42 14.04
CA GLN A 81 14.78 -12.40 14.39
C GLN A 81 15.36 -10.98 14.32
N SER A 82 15.09 -10.25 13.26
CA SER A 82 15.55 -8.87 13.09
C SER A 82 14.99 -7.97 14.19
N THR A 83 13.69 -8.05 14.49
CA THR A 83 13.08 -7.25 15.56
C THR A 83 13.65 -7.61 16.94
N LYS A 84 13.96 -8.89 17.19
CA LYS A 84 14.62 -9.31 18.43
C LYS A 84 16.03 -8.74 18.58
N ILE A 85 16.79 -8.62 17.49
CA ILE A 85 18.14 -8.02 17.51
C ILE A 85 18.04 -6.53 17.86
N TYR A 86 17.15 -5.77 17.20
CA TYR A 86 17.03 -4.34 17.41
C TYR A 86 16.35 -3.95 18.74
N PHE A 87 15.34 -4.71 19.18
CA PHE A 87 14.50 -4.34 20.33
C PHE A 87 14.61 -5.31 21.52
N SER A 88 15.51 -6.28 21.46
CA SER A 88 15.81 -7.24 22.54
C SER A 88 14.52 -7.83 23.15
N ASN A 89 14.36 -7.74 24.48
CA ASN A 89 13.22 -8.31 25.21
C ASN A 89 11.88 -7.59 24.94
N ARG A 90 11.87 -6.44 24.25
CA ARG A 90 10.65 -5.66 23.94
C ARG A 90 10.13 -5.89 22.52
N TRP A 91 10.67 -6.86 21.78
CA TRP A 91 10.32 -7.09 20.37
C TRP A 91 8.80 -7.25 20.10
N LYS A 92 8.06 -7.93 20.98
CA LYS A 92 6.59 -8.04 20.85
C LYS A 92 5.89 -6.69 20.99
N LYS A 93 6.32 -5.86 21.96
CA LYS A 93 5.77 -4.51 22.18
C LYS A 93 6.07 -3.59 20.99
N ALA A 94 7.26 -3.71 20.40
CA ALA A 94 7.63 -2.97 19.20
C ALA A 94 6.74 -3.34 18.00
N LEU A 95 6.47 -4.63 17.79
CA LEU A 95 5.55 -5.08 16.73
C LEU A 95 4.13 -4.56 16.94
N TYR A 96 3.58 -4.66 18.16
CA TYR A 96 2.26 -4.10 18.45
C TYR A 96 2.24 -2.58 18.21
N GLY A 97 3.25 -1.86 18.68
CA GLY A 97 3.36 -0.42 18.44
C GLY A 97 3.34 -0.06 16.95
N LEU A 98 4.09 -0.80 16.13
CA LEU A 98 4.11 -0.59 14.68
C LEU A 98 2.74 -0.91 14.03
N SER A 99 2.09 -2.00 14.44
CA SER A 99 0.76 -2.38 13.94
C SER A 99 -0.34 -1.38 14.28
N PHE A 100 -0.15 -0.54 15.31
CA PHE A 100 -1.09 0.54 15.66
C PHE A 100 -0.65 1.92 15.18
N ALA A 101 0.56 2.06 14.63
CA ALA A 101 1.11 3.36 14.20
C ALA A 101 0.23 4.06 13.16
N TRP A 102 -0.43 3.29 12.29
CA TRP A 102 -1.33 3.86 11.27
C TRP A 102 -2.56 4.54 11.87
N LEU A 103 -3.03 4.14 13.07
CA LEU A 103 -4.12 4.84 13.75
C LEU A 103 -3.73 6.27 14.11
N VAL A 104 -2.46 6.48 14.51
CA VAL A 104 -1.93 7.81 14.80
C VAL A 104 -1.89 8.65 13.53
N VAL A 105 -1.50 8.06 12.40
CA VAL A 105 -1.48 8.75 11.09
C VAL A 105 -2.90 9.15 10.64
N ILE A 106 -3.90 8.28 10.85
CA ILE A 106 -5.29 8.62 10.54
C ILE A 106 -5.80 9.74 11.46
N LEU A 107 -5.53 9.64 12.75
CA LEU A 107 -5.94 10.65 13.72
C LEU A 107 -5.29 12.01 13.40
N SER A 108 -4.00 12.04 13.05
CA SER A 108 -3.33 13.27 12.67
C SER A 108 -3.91 13.87 11.39
N GLY A 109 -4.14 13.06 10.35
CA GLY A 109 -4.77 13.51 9.11
C GLY A 109 -6.19 14.05 9.33
N TRP A 110 -6.97 13.43 10.21
CA TRP A 110 -8.30 13.93 10.57
C TRP A 110 -8.23 15.29 11.26
N ILE A 111 -7.27 15.50 12.17
CA ILE A 111 -7.07 16.79 12.84
C ILE A 111 -6.69 17.86 11.82
N THR A 112 -5.73 17.58 10.92
CA THR A 112 -5.27 18.58 9.93
C THR A 112 -6.33 18.95 8.89
N MET A 113 -7.30 18.08 8.62
CA MET A 113 -8.39 18.35 7.66
C MET A 113 -9.60 19.03 8.31
N LYS A 114 -9.68 19.02 9.65
CA LYS A 114 -10.80 19.60 10.40
C LYS A 114 -10.59 21.09 10.74
N PHE A 115 -9.34 21.55 10.76
CA PHE A 115 -8.94 22.94 10.97
C PHE A 115 -8.48 23.56 9.66
#